data_AF-A0A9Q3JUZ7-F1
#
_entry.id   AF-A0A9Q3JUZ7-F1
#
_cell.length_a   1.000
_cell.length_b   1.000
_cell.length_c   1.000
_cell.angle_alpha   90.00
_cell.angle_beta   90.00
_cell.angle_gamma   90.00
#
_symmetry.space_group_name_H-M   'P 1'
#
loop_
_entity.id
_entity.type
_entity.pdbx_description
1 polymer ?
#
loop_
_entity_poly.entity_id
_entity_poly.type
_entity_poly.pdbx_seq_one_letter_code
_entity_poly.pdbx_strand_id
1 'polypeptide(L)'
;MSIPSALAFSIYVDWFNAHEKSTWLASFGSIMLICLNLPSSERLKPENFYAAGIIPGPKELTALQLHYLLMPLIKELKELWQGCHFSPTSTGPSGSFISVSILTDIAYVVAMCKLTGFISHSGNHFSNFCTINKAQIEEIGPQFHYTHSYQNHKSTIAKWLQASPQQRKAIFSEYGVQYLILEDLPYWNATRIVNLDKMHNLILGVLKDHAALKLCIPESKSKIYFTSHRKCNDTNGSSSDSMTPNSSLDQITMSEAHSLRR
;
A
#
# COMPACT_ATOMS: atom_id res chain seq x y z
N MET A 1 31.60 -0.13 4.27
CA MET A 1 30.64 1.00 4.27
C MET A 1 30.05 1.09 5.67
N SER A 2 30.39 2.13 6.46
CA SER A 2 29.74 2.35 7.76
C SER A 2 28.29 2.75 7.52
N ILE A 3 27.35 2.01 8.07
CA ILE A 3 25.94 2.39 8.03
C ILE A 3 25.83 3.73 8.79
N PRO A 4 25.26 4.79 8.18
CA PRO A 4 25.09 6.05 8.88
C PRO A 4 24.26 5.83 10.16
N SER A 5 24.62 6.52 11.24
CA SER A 5 23.87 6.55 12.51
C SER A 5 22.42 7.08 12.38
N ALA A 6 22.00 7.45 11.17
CA ALA A 6 20.65 7.83 10.81
C ALA A 6 20.16 6.98 9.65
N LEU A 7 19.12 6.18 9.91
CA LEU A 7 18.41 5.39 8.93
C LEU A 7 17.14 6.12 8.49
N ALA A 8 16.93 6.15 7.19
CA ALA A 8 15.77 6.71 6.52
C ALA A 8 14.99 5.57 5.88
N PHE A 9 13.68 5.53 6.15
CA PHE A 9 12.77 4.56 5.54
C PHE A 9 11.64 5.26 4.80
N SER A 10 11.05 4.58 3.82
CA SER A 10 9.71 4.90 3.35
C SER A 10 8.72 3.88 3.87
N ILE A 11 7.50 4.31 4.20
CA ILE A 11 6.38 3.43 4.54
C ILE A 11 5.56 3.15 3.29
N TYR A 12 5.33 1.88 2.97
CA TYR A 12 4.48 1.44 1.86
C TYR A 12 3.26 0.72 2.43
N VAL A 13 2.08 1.14 2.00
CA VAL A 13 0.81 0.51 2.40
C VAL A 13 -0.03 0.22 1.19
N ASP A 14 -0.45 -1.04 1.08
CA ASP A 14 -1.21 -1.54 -0.06
C ASP A 14 -2.16 -2.64 0.36
N TRP A 15 -3.19 -2.85 -0.45
CA TRP A 15 -4.19 -3.88 -0.26
C TRP A 15 -4.17 -4.85 -1.44
N PHE A 16 -4.14 -6.14 -1.12
CA PHE A 16 -4.08 -7.22 -2.08
C PHE A 16 -5.13 -8.29 -1.74
N ASN A 17 -5.53 -9.04 -2.77
CA ASN A 17 -6.37 -10.21 -2.58
C ASN A 17 -5.47 -11.41 -2.25
N ALA A 18 -5.61 -11.97 -1.06
CA ALA A 18 -4.83 -13.14 -0.64
C ALA A 18 -5.32 -14.45 -1.30
N HIS A 19 -6.48 -14.42 -1.98
CA HIS A 19 -7.03 -15.58 -2.67
C HIS A 19 -6.85 -15.44 -4.19
N GLU A 20 -6.18 -16.42 -4.80
CA GLU A 20 -5.81 -16.45 -6.23
C GLU A 20 -7.00 -16.41 -7.21
N LYS A 21 -8.25 -16.61 -6.75
CA LYS A 21 -9.43 -16.78 -7.62
C LYS A 21 -10.40 -15.61 -7.48
N SER A 22 -10.17 -14.57 -8.28
CA SER A 22 -11.07 -13.54 -8.89
C SER A 22 -12.32 -13.02 -8.17
N THR A 23 -12.60 -13.47 -6.96
CA THR A 23 -13.69 -13.04 -6.12
C THR A 23 -13.05 -12.19 -5.03
N TRP A 24 -13.46 -10.93 -4.96
CA TRP A 24 -13.03 -9.95 -3.96
C TRP A 24 -13.56 -10.33 -2.56
N LEU A 25 -13.35 -11.57 -2.12
CA LEU A 25 -13.90 -12.12 -0.89
C LEU A 25 -13.16 -11.61 0.35
N ALA A 26 -11.85 -11.36 0.22
CA ALA A 26 -11.05 -10.82 1.31
C ALA A 26 -9.87 -9.99 0.79
N SER A 27 -9.89 -8.69 1.09
CA SER A 27 -8.78 -7.77 0.91
C SER A 27 -7.95 -7.75 2.19
N PHE A 28 -6.69 -8.14 2.11
CA PHE A 28 -5.69 -7.98 3.16
C PHE A 28 -4.78 -6.84 2.77
N GLY A 29 -4.11 -6.22 3.73
CA GLY A 29 -3.11 -5.20 3.42
C GLY A 29 -1.76 -5.52 4.02
N SER A 30 -0.75 -4.82 3.53
CA SER A 30 0.61 -4.90 4.03
C SER A 30 1.08 -3.51 4.45
N ILE A 31 1.89 -3.45 5.50
CA ILE A 31 2.62 -2.27 5.93
C ILE A 31 4.10 -2.65 5.85
N MET A 32 4.80 -2.08 4.88
CA MET A 32 6.19 -2.38 4.58
C MET A 32 7.05 -1.14 4.80
N LEU A 33 8.25 -1.30 5.35
CA LEU A 33 9.25 -0.25 5.41
C LEU A 33 10.38 -0.59 4.43
N ILE A 34 10.80 0.41 3.65
CA ILE A 34 11.88 0.28 2.66
C ILE A 34 13.03 1.17 3.09
N CYS A 35 14.23 0.61 3.27
CA CYS A 35 15.41 1.36 3.68
C CYS A 35 15.94 2.22 2.52
N LEU A 36 15.86 3.54 2.65
CA LEU A 36 16.28 4.50 1.63
C LEU A 36 17.80 4.71 1.60
N ASN A 37 18.52 4.31 2.66
CA ASN A 37 19.99 4.34 2.70
C ASN A 37 20.63 3.29 1.77
N LEU A 38 19.87 2.27 1.34
CA LEU A 38 20.36 1.31 0.35
C LEU A 38 20.48 1.96 -1.05
N PRO A 39 21.41 1.50 -1.89
CA PRO A 39 21.46 1.91 -3.30
C PRO A 39 20.13 1.65 -3.99
N SER A 40 19.75 2.50 -4.95
CA SER A 40 18.44 2.42 -5.62
C SER A 40 18.11 1.04 -6.22
N SER A 41 19.12 0.32 -6.71
CA SER A 41 18.98 -1.04 -7.26
C SER A 41 18.66 -2.12 -6.21
N GLU A 42 18.91 -1.84 -4.94
CA GLU A 42 18.75 -2.77 -3.83
C GLU A 42 17.45 -2.55 -3.06
N ARG A 43 16.93 -1.31 -3.02
CA ARG A 43 15.79 -0.92 -2.17
C ARG A 43 14.55 -1.79 -2.34
N LEU A 44 14.21 -2.13 -3.58
CA LEU A 44 12.96 -2.83 -3.91
C LEU A 44 13.16 -4.34 -4.10
N LYS A 45 14.28 -4.89 -3.65
CA LYS A 45 14.46 -6.34 -3.63
C LYS A 45 13.66 -6.95 -2.47
N PRO A 46 12.96 -8.08 -2.67
CA PRO A 46 12.14 -8.72 -1.64
C PRO A 46 12.82 -8.86 -0.27
N GLU A 47 14.11 -9.21 -0.27
CA GLU A 47 14.93 -9.38 0.94
C GLU A 47 15.20 -8.09 1.74
N ASN A 48 15.00 -6.92 1.12
CA ASN A 48 15.24 -5.61 1.74
C ASN A 48 13.96 -4.91 2.20
N PHE A 49 12.80 -5.55 2.05
CA PHE A 49 11.56 -5.07 2.65
C PHE A 49 11.46 -5.50 4.11
N TYR A 50 11.21 -4.54 5.00
CA TYR A 50 10.85 -4.82 6.38
C TYR A 50 9.33 -4.86 6.52
N ALA A 51 8.77 -6.04 6.76
CA ALA A 51 7.34 -6.20 7.00
C ALA A 51 6.98 -5.74 8.42
N ALA A 52 6.53 -4.48 8.53
CA ALA A 52 6.13 -3.89 9.81
C ALA A 52 4.74 -4.37 10.28
N GLY A 53 3.88 -4.81 9.38
CA GLY A 53 2.58 -5.35 9.75
C GLY A 53 1.75 -5.88 8.59
N ILE A 54 0.74 -6.67 8.93
CA ILE A 54 -0.30 -7.15 8.01
C ILE A 54 -1.64 -6.57 8.47
N ILE A 55 -2.36 -5.97 7.54
CA ILE A 55 -3.69 -5.43 7.75
C ILE A 55 -4.69 -6.58 7.56
N PRO A 56 -5.49 -6.91 8.59
CA PRO A 56 -6.44 -8.01 8.49
C PRO A 56 -7.56 -7.67 7.50
N GLY A 57 -7.95 -8.68 6.72
CA GLY A 57 -9.17 -8.63 5.91
C GLY A 57 -10.43 -8.94 6.73
N PRO A 58 -11.58 -9.14 6.07
CA PRO A 58 -11.76 -9.24 4.61
C PRO A 58 -11.97 -7.90 3.89
N LYS A 59 -12.12 -6.79 4.63
CA LYS A 59 -12.38 -5.47 4.05
C LYS A 59 -11.23 -4.52 4.33
N GLU A 60 -11.04 -3.60 3.39
CA GLU A 60 -10.12 -2.48 3.59
C GLU A 60 -10.51 -1.69 4.85
N LEU A 61 -9.52 -1.38 5.69
CA LEU A 61 -9.77 -0.63 6.92
C LEU A 61 -10.20 0.81 6.61
N THR A 62 -11.04 1.37 7.47
CA THR A 62 -11.28 2.81 7.51
C THR A 62 -10.01 3.56 7.94
N ALA A 63 -9.93 4.86 7.65
CA ALA A 63 -8.80 5.69 8.09
C ALA A 63 -8.58 5.63 9.62
N LEU A 64 -9.67 5.60 10.39
CA LEU A 64 -9.61 5.52 11.85
C LEU A 64 -9.14 4.14 12.35
N GLN A 65 -9.54 3.05 11.69
CA GLN A 65 -9.04 1.72 12.03
C GLN A 65 -7.55 1.57 11.70
N LEU A 66 -7.12 2.09 10.54
CA LEU A 66 -5.70 2.12 10.17
C LEU A 66 -4.88 2.97 11.14
N HIS A 67 -5.42 4.11 11.58
CA HIS A 67 -4.82 4.94 12.62
C HIS A 67 -4.50 4.12 13.88
N TYR A 68 -5.48 3.39 14.42
CA TYR A 68 -5.26 2.57 15.62
C TYR A 68 -4.27 1.43 15.37
N LEU A 69 -4.31 0.81 14.19
CA LEU A 69 -3.38 -0.26 13.82
C LEU A 69 -1.93 0.24 13.76
N LEU A 70 -1.70 1.48 13.32
CA LEU A 70 -0.37 2.07 13.18
C LEU A 70 0.20 2.64 14.49
N MET A 71 -0.62 2.84 15.54
CA MET A 71 -0.16 3.43 16.80
C MET A 71 1.10 2.78 17.40
N PRO A 72 1.22 1.43 17.48
CA PRO A 72 2.43 0.80 18.01
C PRO A 72 3.68 1.15 17.19
N LEU A 73 3.58 1.07 15.86
CA LEU A 73 4.67 1.40 14.95
C LEU A 73 5.09 2.87 15.08
N ILE A 74 4.13 3.79 15.13
CA ILE A 74 4.44 5.22 15.30
C ILE A 74 5.08 5.51 16.66
N LYS A 75 4.65 4.81 17.72
CA LYS A 75 5.29 4.94 19.04
C LYS A 75 6.76 4.54 18.98
N GLU A 76 7.07 3.39 18.41
CA GLU A 76 8.45 2.93 18.23
C GLU A 76 9.28 3.89 17.37
N LEU A 77 8.71 4.39 16.26
CA LEU A 77 9.38 5.38 15.41
C LEU A 77 9.67 6.70 16.13
N LYS A 78 8.82 7.14 17.05
CA LYS A 78 9.08 8.33 17.90
C LYS A 78 10.25 8.10 18.86
N GLU A 79 10.36 6.91 19.42
CA GLU A 79 11.49 6.53 20.28
C GLU A 79 12.79 6.44 19.46
N LEU A 80 12.74 5.76 18.31
CA LEU A 80 13.87 5.65 17.38
C LEU A 80 14.29 6.99 16.79
N TRP A 81 13.41 7.97 16.66
CA TRP A 81 13.76 9.31 16.22
C TRP A 81 14.66 10.05 17.21
N GLN A 82 14.44 9.86 18.52
CA GLN A 82 15.36 10.38 19.54
C GLN A 82 16.72 9.66 19.51
N GLY A 83 16.74 8.47 18.90
CA GLY A 83 17.88 7.61 18.74
C GLY A 83 18.04 6.66 19.92
N CYS A 84 18.50 5.45 19.62
CA CYS A 84 18.76 4.43 20.62
C CYS A 84 20.11 3.76 20.37
N HIS A 85 20.69 3.28 21.46
CA HIS A 85 21.97 2.57 21.42
C HIS A 85 21.73 1.08 21.25
N PHE A 86 22.21 0.51 20.15
CA PHE A 86 22.16 -0.93 19.92
C PHE A 86 23.43 -1.60 20.46
N SER A 87 23.25 -2.68 21.22
CA SER A 87 24.28 -3.59 21.72
C SER A 87 25.14 -4.18 20.58
N PRO A 88 26.27 -4.86 20.86
CA PRO A 88 27.36 -5.10 19.91
C PRO A 88 26.91 -5.38 18.47
N THR A 89 27.29 -4.48 17.56
CA THR A 89 27.06 -4.62 16.13
C THR A 89 28.26 -5.33 15.49
N SER A 90 28.13 -5.75 14.22
CA SER A 90 29.27 -6.29 13.45
C SER A 90 30.44 -5.31 13.34
N THR A 91 30.21 -4.02 13.60
CA THR A 91 31.20 -2.94 13.55
C THR A 91 31.96 -2.75 14.86
N GLY A 92 31.55 -3.35 15.98
CA GLY A 92 32.31 -3.30 17.22
C GLY A 92 31.52 -3.64 18.50
N PRO A 93 32.22 -4.01 19.59
CA PRO A 93 31.61 -4.36 20.87
C PRO A 93 30.97 -3.18 21.59
N SER A 94 31.34 -1.95 21.23
CA SER A 94 30.73 -0.72 21.73
C SER A 94 29.34 -0.47 21.17
N GLY A 95 28.88 -1.23 20.16
CA GLY A 95 27.58 -1.01 19.54
C GLY A 95 27.53 0.24 18.65
N SER A 96 26.32 0.71 18.36
CA SER A 96 26.11 1.93 17.56
C SER A 96 24.84 2.65 17.99
N PHE A 97 24.92 3.98 18.04
CA PHE A 97 23.76 4.84 18.19
C PHE A 97 23.07 4.99 16.83
N ILE A 98 21.79 4.64 16.76
CA ILE A 98 20.99 4.65 15.53
C ILE A 98 19.73 5.48 15.80
N SER A 99 19.44 6.39 14.88
CA SER A 99 18.18 7.09 14.77
C SER A 99 17.44 6.65 13.51
N VAL A 100 16.11 6.63 13.56
CA VAL A 100 15.27 6.22 12.42
C VAL A 100 14.25 7.30 12.10
N SER A 101 14.02 7.54 10.81
CA SER A 101 12.99 8.47 10.32
C SER A 101 12.25 7.91 9.10
N ILE A 102 10.99 8.30 8.95
CA ILE A 102 10.19 8.05 7.74
C ILE A 102 10.26 9.29 6.85
N LEU A 103 10.85 9.17 5.66
CA LEU A 103 11.04 10.29 4.72
C LEU A 103 9.99 10.35 3.61
N THR A 104 9.18 9.30 3.45
CA THR A 104 8.01 9.34 2.57
C THR A 104 7.05 8.20 2.86
N ASP A 105 5.75 8.40 2.65
CA ASP A 105 4.84 7.30 2.34
C ASP A 105 4.77 7.05 0.83
N ILE A 106 4.58 5.79 0.46
CA ILE A 106 4.34 5.35 -0.91
C ILE A 106 3.05 4.54 -0.89
N ALA A 107 2.02 5.03 -1.56
CA ALA A 107 0.73 4.36 -1.56
C ALA A 107 -0.08 4.73 -2.81
N TYR A 108 -1.09 3.92 -3.14
CA TYR A 108 -2.13 4.35 -4.07
C TYR A 108 -3.01 5.43 -3.42
N VAL A 109 -3.74 6.21 -4.22
CA VAL A 109 -4.42 7.43 -3.73
C VAL A 109 -5.30 7.21 -2.50
N VAL A 110 -6.10 6.14 -2.45
CA VAL A 110 -7.02 5.91 -1.32
C VAL A 110 -6.25 5.54 -0.04
N ALA A 111 -5.24 4.68 -0.14
CA ALA A 111 -4.37 4.33 0.99
C ALA A 111 -3.60 5.56 1.50
N MET A 112 -3.08 6.38 0.59
CA MET A 112 -2.41 7.63 0.90
C MET A 112 -3.33 8.57 1.72
N CYS A 113 -4.56 8.81 1.27
CA CYS A 113 -5.54 9.62 2.01
C CYS A 113 -5.80 9.05 3.43
N LYS A 114 -5.88 7.72 3.57
CA LYS A 114 -6.07 7.05 4.86
C LYS A 114 -4.87 7.10 5.79
N LEU A 115 -3.66 7.22 5.25
CA LEU A 115 -2.45 7.43 6.05
C LEU A 115 -2.33 8.88 6.51
N THR A 116 -2.53 9.80 5.57
CA THR A 116 -2.22 11.22 5.73
C THR A 116 -3.36 12.06 6.29
N GLY A 117 -4.58 11.51 6.34
CA GLY A 117 -5.74 12.20 6.88
C GLY A 117 -6.38 13.18 5.90
N PHE A 118 -6.03 13.11 4.61
CA PHE A 118 -6.74 13.84 3.57
C PHE A 118 -8.05 13.13 3.19
N ILE A 119 -9.02 13.90 2.71
CA ILE A 119 -10.24 13.39 2.12
C ILE A 119 -9.94 12.69 0.79
N SER A 120 -10.71 11.65 0.48
CA SER A 120 -10.54 10.91 -0.76
C SER A 120 -11.08 11.70 -1.97
N HIS A 121 -10.94 11.10 -3.16
CA HIS A 121 -11.39 11.66 -4.43
C HIS A 121 -12.89 12.05 -4.49
N SER A 122 -13.72 11.56 -3.56
CA SER A 122 -15.13 11.92 -3.48
C SER A 122 -15.38 13.28 -2.82
N GLY A 123 -14.39 13.84 -2.13
CA GLY A 123 -14.44 15.14 -1.47
C GLY A 123 -14.32 16.33 -2.43
N ASN A 124 -14.58 17.53 -1.90
CA ASN A 124 -14.39 18.77 -2.65
C ASN A 124 -12.91 19.15 -2.80
N HIS A 125 -12.11 18.83 -1.77
CA HIS A 125 -10.65 18.96 -1.73
C HIS A 125 -10.01 17.59 -2.01
N PHE A 126 -10.12 17.13 -3.25
CA PHE A 126 -9.84 15.74 -3.62
C PHE A 126 -8.35 15.38 -3.76
N SER A 127 -7.43 16.35 -3.59
CA SER A 127 -6.00 16.18 -3.85
C SER A 127 -5.15 16.36 -2.60
N ASN A 128 -4.23 15.43 -2.37
CA ASN A 128 -3.23 15.52 -1.31
C ASN A 128 -2.07 16.46 -1.68
N PHE A 129 -1.90 16.79 -2.96
CA PHE A 129 -0.80 17.60 -3.46
C PHE A 129 -1.18 19.08 -3.58
N CYS A 130 -2.46 19.36 -3.79
CA CYS A 130 -2.93 20.71 -4.03
C CYS A 130 -4.27 21.01 -3.35
N THR A 131 -4.52 22.29 -3.13
CA THR A 131 -5.73 22.84 -2.51
C THR A 131 -6.84 23.09 -3.54
N ILE A 132 -6.72 22.54 -4.75
CA ILE A 132 -7.69 22.78 -5.82
C ILE A 132 -9.04 22.21 -5.44
N ASN A 133 -10.09 22.95 -5.75
CA ASN A 133 -11.45 22.51 -5.53
C ASN A 133 -11.97 21.71 -6.73
N LYS A 134 -12.93 20.81 -6.52
CA LYS A 134 -13.57 20.08 -7.62
C LYS A 134 -14.25 21.01 -8.64
N ALA A 135 -14.77 22.16 -8.19
CA ALA A 135 -15.32 23.18 -9.10
C ALA A 135 -14.25 23.82 -10.02
N GLN A 136 -12.98 23.71 -9.66
CA GLN A 136 -11.83 24.30 -10.34
C GLN A 136 -11.00 23.25 -11.08
N ILE A 137 -11.50 22.03 -11.28
CA ILE A 137 -10.72 20.91 -11.83
C ILE A 137 -10.11 21.19 -13.22
N GLU A 138 -10.73 22.10 -13.99
CA GLU A 138 -10.28 22.52 -15.32
C GLU A 138 -9.18 23.60 -15.28
N GLU A 139 -8.82 24.11 -14.09
CA GLU A 139 -7.76 25.11 -13.91
C GLU A 139 -6.37 24.46 -13.99
N ILE A 140 -5.95 24.17 -15.22
CA ILE A 140 -4.69 23.52 -15.53
C ILE A 140 -3.66 24.58 -15.97
N GLY A 141 -2.48 24.58 -15.34
CA GLY A 141 -1.34 25.38 -15.76
C GLY A 141 -0.53 25.97 -14.60
N PRO A 142 0.71 26.43 -14.88
CA PRO A 142 1.64 26.91 -13.86
C PRO A 142 1.18 28.21 -13.16
N GLN A 143 0.24 28.94 -13.76
CA GLN A 143 -0.35 30.16 -13.19
C GLN A 143 -1.24 29.89 -11.96
N PHE A 144 -1.69 28.65 -11.79
CA PHE A 144 -2.56 28.25 -10.69
C PHE A 144 -1.73 27.66 -9.54
N HIS A 145 -1.47 28.47 -8.51
CA HIS A 145 -0.66 28.08 -7.36
C HIS A 145 -1.52 27.50 -6.22
N TYR A 146 -1.98 26.25 -6.39
CA TYR A 146 -2.79 25.56 -5.39
C TYR A 146 -1.97 24.68 -4.45
N THR A 147 -0.86 25.13 -3.88
CA THR A 147 -0.04 24.26 -3.02
C THR A 147 -0.53 24.21 -1.58
N HIS A 148 -0.57 23.01 -0.98
CA HIS A 148 -0.77 22.90 0.46
C HIS A 148 0.38 23.60 1.22
N SER A 149 0.02 24.42 2.20
CA SER A 149 1.00 25.01 3.13
C SER A 149 1.06 24.18 4.40
N TYR A 150 2.29 23.89 4.86
CA TYR A 150 2.51 23.19 6.12
C TYR A 150 1.87 23.91 7.32
N GLN A 151 2.00 25.24 7.37
CA GLN A 151 1.35 26.06 8.40
C GLN A 151 -0.17 25.89 8.39
N ASN A 152 -0.79 25.97 7.21
CA ASN A 152 -2.24 25.84 7.08
C ASN A 152 -2.68 24.43 7.49
N HIS A 153 -2.00 23.40 7.01
CA HIS A 153 -2.25 22.00 7.37
C HIS A 153 -2.21 21.78 8.89
N LYS A 154 -1.13 22.21 9.55
CA LYS A 154 -1.00 22.10 11.02
C LYS A 154 -2.04 22.93 11.76
N SER A 155 -2.40 24.11 11.25
CA SER A 155 -3.47 24.93 11.85
C SER A 155 -4.84 24.24 11.78
N THR A 156 -5.16 23.57 10.66
CA THR A 156 -6.40 22.82 10.49
C THR A 156 -6.43 21.59 11.39
N ILE A 157 -5.30 20.86 11.51
CA ILE A 157 -5.18 19.75 12.46
C ILE A 157 -5.38 20.21 13.90
N ALA A 158 -4.78 21.33 14.31
CA ALA A 158 -4.94 21.87 15.65
C ALA A 158 -6.42 22.23 15.93
N LYS A 159 -7.10 22.88 14.97
CA LYS A 159 -8.55 23.15 15.05
C LYS A 159 -9.35 21.85 15.18
N TRP A 160 -9.02 20.83 14.38
CA TRP A 160 -9.69 19.54 14.42
C TRP A 160 -9.52 18.82 15.76
N LEU A 161 -8.31 18.85 16.34
CA LEU A 161 -8.02 18.23 17.63
C LEU A 161 -8.81 18.88 18.78
N GLN A 162 -8.94 20.21 18.76
CA GLN A 162 -9.69 20.99 19.76
C GLN A 162 -11.22 20.93 19.58
N ALA A 163 -11.69 20.51 18.40
CA ALA A 163 -13.10 20.48 18.06
C ALA A 163 -13.84 19.27 18.65
N SER A 164 -15.16 19.43 18.87
CA SER A 164 -16.06 18.32 19.23
C SER A 164 -16.22 17.32 18.07
N PRO A 165 -16.71 16.09 18.31
CA PRO A 165 -16.91 15.11 17.24
C PRO A 165 -17.78 15.60 16.07
N GLN A 166 -18.81 16.42 16.36
CA GLN A 166 -19.67 17.01 15.33
C GLN A 166 -18.92 18.07 14.51
N GLN A 167 -18.18 18.94 15.19
CA GLN A 167 -17.36 19.97 14.55
C GLN A 167 -16.22 19.37 13.72
N ARG A 168 -15.60 18.27 14.17
CA ARG A 168 -14.57 17.54 13.42
C ARG A 168 -15.06 17.09 12.05
N LYS A 169 -16.30 16.61 11.96
CA LYS A 169 -16.92 16.22 10.68
C LYS A 169 -17.10 17.43 9.76
N ALA A 170 -17.53 18.57 10.31
CA ALA A 170 -17.66 19.81 9.55
C ALA A 170 -16.30 20.31 9.04
N ILE A 171 -15.28 20.35 9.91
CA ILE A 171 -13.90 20.73 9.56
C ILE A 171 -13.35 19.80 8.47
N PHE A 172 -13.52 18.49 8.62
CA PHE A 172 -13.06 17.54 7.61
C PHE A 172 -13.76 17.73 6.26
N SER A 173 -15.06 18.03 6.27
CA SER A 173 -15.81 18.32 5.04
C SER A 173 -15.39 19.64 4.39
N GLU A 174 -15.08 20.66 5.19
CA GLU A 174 -14.71 22.00 4.73
C GLU A 174 -13.27 22.03 4.22
N TYR A 175 -12.30 21.54 5.00
CA TYR A 175 -10.88 21.64 4.69
C TYR A 175 -10.28 20.37 4.05
N GLY A 176 -10.99 19.25 4.09
CA GLY A 176 -10.49 17.98 3.56
C GLY A 176 -9.35 17.35 4.36
N VAL A 177 -9.11 17.78 5.61
CA VAL A 177 -8.00 17.30 6.45
C VAL A 177 -8.51 16.92 7.83
N GLN A 178 -8.06 15.77 8.34
CA GLN A 178 -8.28 15.29 9.71
C GLN A 178 -6.97 14.82 10.32
N TYR A 179 -6.90 14.82 11.65
CA TYR A 179 -5.75 14.26 12.36
C TYR A 179 -5.71 12.74 12.22
N LEU A 180 -4.55 12.19 11.88
CA LEU A 180 -4.22 10.77 11.96
C LEU A 180 -2.81 10.56 12.53
N ILE A 181 -2.47 9.32 12.88
CA ILE A 181 -1.37 9.01 13.79
C ILE A 181 0.01 9.36 13.23
N LEU A 182 0.18 9.47 11.90
CA LEU A 182 1.44 9.92 11.32
C LEU A 182 1.78 11.37 11.71
N GLU A 183 0.78 12.19 12.05
CA GLU A 183 0.98 13.57 12.49
C GLU A 183 1.68 13.68 13.86
N ASP A 184 1.78 12.58 14.62
CA ASP A 184 2.50 12.50 15.89
C ASP A 184 4.02 12.37 15.72
N LEU A 185 4.51 12.09 14.51
CA LEU A 185 5.94 12.08 14.20
C LEU A 185 6.46 13.53 14.11
N PRO A 186 7.50 13.92 14.88
CA PRO A 186 7.95 15.32 14.95
C PRO A 186 8.40 15.94 13.62
N TYR A 187 8.89 15.11 12.70
CA TYR A 187 9.40 15.51 11.39
C TYR A 187 8.37 15.37 10.27
N TRP A 188 7.16 14.87 10.57
CA TRP A 188 6.19 14.53 9.53
C TRP A 188 5.51 15.75 8.92
N ASN A 189 5.43 15.75 7.60
CA ASN A 189 4.77 16.76 6.80
C ASN A 189 4.00 16.09 5.65
N ALA A 190 2.72 15.81 5.89
CA ALA A 190 1.83 15.17 4.92
C ALA A 190 1.69 15.96 3.59
N THR A 191 2.04 17.24 3.55
CA THR A 191 1.99 18.07 2.33
C THR A 191 3.18 17.85 1.39
N ARG A 192 4.24 17.17 1.85
CA ARG A 192 5.50 16.98 1.10
C ARG A 192 6.06 15.56 1.14
N ILE A 193 5.74 14.80 2.18
CA ILE A 193 6.32 13.49 2.50
C ILE A 193 5.43 12.37 1.89
N VAL A 194 4.76 12.65 0.77
CA VAL A 194 3.81 11.76 0.09
C VAL A 194 4.28 11.43 -1.33
N ASN A 195 4.25 10.15 -1.70
CA ASN A 195 4.55 9.69 -3.07
C ASN A 195 3.45 8.75 -3.58
N LEU A 196 2.97 9.02 -4.80
CA LEU A 196 2.03 8.14 -5.48
C LEU A 196 2.72 6.88 -5.96
N ASP A 197 2.13 5.73 -5.67
CA ASP A 197 2.52 4.49 -6.32
C ASP A 197 2.21 4.57 -7.83
N LYS A 198 3.25 4.38 -8.65
CA LYS A 198 3.14 4.39 -10.11
C LYS A 198 2.37 3.18 -10.62
N MET A 199 2.50 2.01 -9.99
CA MET A 199 1.84 0.81 -10.50
C MET A 199 0.32 0.98 -10.41
N HIS A 200 -0.22 1.26 -9.23
CA HIS A 200 -1.66 1.38 -9.06
C HIS A 200 -2.26 2.62 -9.72
N ASN A 201 -1.60 3.79 -9.61
CA ASN A 201 -2.21 5.03 -10.10
C ASN A 201 -1.98 5.24 -11.61
N LEU A 202 -0.74 5.03 -12.10
CA LEU A 202 -0.40 5.30 -13.49
C LEU A 202 -0.69 4.10 -14.39
N ILE A 203 -0.23 2.91 -14.05
CA ILE A 203 -0.35 1.73 -14.92
C ILE A 203 -1.75 1.12 -14.84
N LEU A 204 -2.21 0.79 -13.63
CA LEU A 204 -3.51 0.13 -13.42
C LEU A 204 -4.69 1.10 -13.40
N GLY A 205 -4.44 2.39 -13.17
CA GLY A 205 -5.42 3.46 -13.25
C GLY A 205 -5.41 4.13 -14.62
N VAL A 206 -4.60 5.18 -14.76
CA VAL A 206 -4.62 6.08 -15.94
C VAL A 206 -4.42 5.34 -17.27
N LEU A 207 -3.39 4.49 -17.38
CA LEU A 207 -3.07 3.81 -18.63
C LEU A 207 -4.15 2.78 -18.99
N LYS A 208 -4.65 2.03 -18.01
CA LYS A 208 -5.76 1.09 -18.21
C LYS A 208 -7.02 1.82 -18.70
N ASP A 209 -7.40 2.90 -18.04
CA ASP A 209 -8.58 3.69 -18.40
C ASP A 209 -8.42 4.34 -19.78
N HIS A 210 -7.24 4.87 -20.10
CA HIS A 210 -6.96 5.45 -21.41
C HIS A 210 -7.03 4.40 -22.52
N ALA A 211 -6.41 3.24 -22.32
CA ALA A 211 -6.46 2.13 -23.26
C ALA A 211 -7.90 1.65 -23.50
N ALA A 212 -8.68 1.46 -22.43
CA ALA A 212 -10.04 0.94 -22.52
C ALA A 212 -11.06 1.95 -23.04
N LEU A 213 -11.02 3.20 -22.56
CA LEU A 213 -12.09 4.19 -22.80
C LEU A 213 -11.75 5.21 -23.89
N LYS A 214 -10.48 5.50 -24.14
CA LYS A 214 -10.05 6.49 -25.16
C LYS A 214 -9.56 5.83 -26.42
N LEU A 215 -8.78 4.75 -26.29
CA LEU A 215 -8.25 4.00 -27.42
C LEU A 215 -9.13 2.79 -27.79
N CYS A 216 -10.12 2.44 -26.96
CA CYS A 216 -11.04 1.32 -27.17
C CYS A 216 -10.31 -0.02 -27.43
N ILE A 217 -9.14 -0.22 -26.82
CA ILE A 217 -8.39 -1.46 -26.95
C ILE A 217 -9.15 -2.55 -26.17
N PRO A 218 -9.61 -3.62 -26.85
CA PRO A 218 -10.35 -4.67 -26.18
C PRO A 218 -9.43 -5.42 -25.22
N GLU A 219 -9.93 -5.70 -24.02
CA GLU A 219 -9.25 -6.58 -23.07
C GLU A 219 -9.16 -7.96 -23.74
N SER A 220 -7.93 -8.45 -23.98
CA SER A 220 -7.77 -9.73 -24.66
C SER A 220 -8.37 -10.82 -23.77
N LYS A 221 -9.33 -11.57 -24.29
CA LYS A 221 -9.84 -12.79 -23.63
C LYS A 221 -8.81 -13.91 -23.76
N SER A 222 -7.54 -13.68 -23.42
CA SER A 222 -6.56 -14.77 -23.39
C SER A 222 -6.81 -15.60 -22.14
N LYS A 223 -7.66 -16.63 -22.27
CA LYS A 223 -7.61 -17.83 -21.43
C LYS A 223 -6.20 -18.41 -21.58
N ILE A 224 -5.31 -18.12 -20.64
CA ILE A 224 -4.04 -18.84 -20.53
C ILE A 224 -4.40 -20.20 -19.95
N TYR A 225 -4.70 -21.16 -20.83
CA TYR A 225 -4.58 -22.56 -20.51
C TYR A 225 -3.10 -22.83 -20.32
N PHE A 226 -2.65 -23.02 -19.08
CA PHE A 226 -1.41 -23.73 -18.83
C PHE A 226 -1.62 -25.18 -19.28
N THR A 227 -1.33 -25.48 -20.54
CA THR A 227 -1.17 -26.85 -21.00
C THR A 227 0.09 -27.41 -20.36
N SER A 228 -0.10 -28.14 -19.27
CA SER A 228 0.89 -29.07 -18.75
C SER A 228 1.13 -30.16 -19.82
N HIS A 229 2.41 -30.44 -20.03
CA HIS A 229 3.02 -31.44 -20.89
C HIS A 229 2.11 -32.54 -21.46
N ARG A 230 2.16 -32.71 -22.79
CA ARG A 230 2.18 -34.06 -23.37
C ARG A 230 3.00 -34.12 -24.66
N LYS A 231 3.89 -35.11 -24.66
CA LYS A 231 4.83 -35.50 -25.70
C LYS A 231 4.14 -35.71 -27.06
N CYS A 232 4.90 -35.42 -28.12
CA CYS A 232 4.66 -35.91 -29.47
C CYS A 232 4.48 -37.44 -29.48
N ASN A 233 3.49 -37.92 -30.23
CA ASN A 233 3.68 -38.91 -31.28
C ASN A 233 2.40 -39.02 -32.13
N ASP A 234 2.61 -39.00 -33.44
CA ASP A 234 1.61 -39.25 -34.49
C ASP A 234 1.10 -40.70 -34.45
N THR A 235 -0.16 -40.91 -34.81
CA THR A 235 -0.64 -41.78 -35.93
C THR A 235 -2.08 -42.26 -35.74
N ASN A 236 -2.88 -42.03 -36.78
CA ASN A 236 -3.96 -42.85 -37.37
C ASN A 236 -5.01 -43.55 -36.50
N GLY A 237 -6.29 -43.35 -36.83
CA GLY A 237 -7.33 -44.35 -36.51
C GLY A 237 -8.75 -43.81 -36.48
N SER A 238 -9.60 -44.36 -37.34
CA SER A 238 -11.00 -44.04 -37.63
C SER A 238 -12.04 -44.43 -36.56
N SER A 239 -13.23 -43.82 -36.72
CA SER A 239 -14.59 -44.39 -36.63
C SER A 239 -15.29 -44.67 -35.28
N SER A 240 -16.44 -43.98 -35.15
CA SER A 240 -17.80 -44.41 -34.73
C SER A 240 -18.16 -44.88 -33.31
N ASP A 241 -19.31 -44.35 -32.88
CA ASP A 241 -20.40 -44.94 -32.07
C ASP A 241 -20.40 -44.88 -30.52
N SER A 242 -21.31 -44.00 -30.04
CA SER A 242 -22.46 -44.29 -29.15
C SER A 242 -22.30 -44.62 -27.65
N MET A 243 -23.25 -44.03 -26.90
CA MET A 243 -23.85 -44.42 -25.60
C MET A 243 -23.06 -44.27 -24.27
N THR A 244 -23.62 -43.41 -23.40
CA THR A 244 -23.50 -43.30 -21.93
C THR A 244 -24.09 -44.52 -21.19
N PRO A 245 -24.15 -44.59 -19.83
CA PRO A 245 -23.24 -44.18 -18.73
C PRO A 245 -23.02 -45.31 -17.67
N ASN A 246 -22.01 -45.21 -16.79
CA ASN A 246 -22.13 -45.44 -15.32
C ASN A 246 -20.80 -45.73 -14.60
N SER A 247 -20.80 -45.38 -13.30
CA SER A 247 -19.93 -45.86 -12.19
C SER A 247 -18.47 -45.39 -12.25
N SER A 248 -17.79 -44.98 -11.18
CA SER A 248 -17.99 -45.21 -9.74
C SER A 248 -17.22 -44.12 -8.97
N LEU A 249 -17.76 -43.69 -7.83
CA LEU A 249 -17.01 -42.98 -6.80
C LEU A 249 -15.96 -43.93 -6.22
N ASP A 250 -14.70 -43.50 -6.18
CA ASP A 250 -13.73 -44.02 -5.21
C ASP A 250 -13.20 -42.87 -4.37
N GLN A 251 -13.51 -42.98 -3.08
CA GLN A 251 -12.90 -42.25 -1.99
C GLN A 251 -11.47 -42.74 -1.80
N ILE A 252 -10.49 -41.82 -1.68
CA ILE A 252 -9.20 -42.15 -1.07
C ILE A 252 -8.95 -41.19 0.08
N THR A 253 -8.79 -41.82 1.23
CA THR A 253 -8.72 -41.33 2.60
C THR A 253 -7.35 -40.73 2.94
N MET A 254 -7.34 -39.79 3.89
CA MET A 254 -6.16 -39.21 4.50
C MET A 254 -5.39 -40.21 5.38
N SER A 255 -4.06 -40.28 5.17
CA SER A 255 -2.99 -40.73 6.09
C SER A 255 -1.71 -40.65 5.24
N GLU A 256 -0.62 -39.94 5.52
CA GLU A 256 0.18 -39.87 6.74
C GLU A 256 0.95 -38.52 6.75
N ALA A 257 0.97 -37.86 7.91
CA ALA A 257 1.92 -36.81 8.23
C ALA A 257 2.75 -37.31 9.42
N HIS A 258 4.06 -37.53 9.25
CA HIS A 258 5.07 -37.32 10.30
C HIS A 258 6.51 -37.61 9.81
N SER A 259 7.42 -36.71 10.21
CA SER A 259 8.89 -36.72 10.02
C SER A 259 9.33 -36.30 8.60
N LEU A 260 10.15 -35.26 8.43
CA LEU A 260 11.47 -35.08 9.04
C LEU A 260 11.77 -33.59 9.31
N ARG A 261 12.08 -33.28 10.57
CA ARG A 261 13.03 -32.23 10.95
C ARG A 261 14.40 -32.89 11.07
N ARG A 262 15.38 -32.41 10.31
CA ARG A 262 16.78 -32.17 10.73
C ARG A 262 17.35 -31.10 9.83
#